data_AF-A0A7S3SCQ3-F1
#
_entry.id   AF-A0A7S3SCQ3-F1
#
_cell.length_a   1.000
_cell.length_b   1.000
_cell.length_c   1.000
_cell.angle_alpha   90.00
_cell.angle_beta   90.00
_cell.angle_gamma   90.00
#
_symmetry.space_group_name_H-M   'P 1'
#
loop_
_entity.id
_entity.type
_entity.pdbx_description
1 polymer ?
#
loop_
_entity_poly.entity_id
_entity_poly.type
_entity_poly.pdbx_seq_one_letter_code
_entity_poly.pdbx_strand_id
1 'polypeptide(L)'
;LFVSAAGNSGSNNDILPHYPSNYAVDNIISVASISPTGKVSRFSCYGATTVDVAAPGSKILSTAPGNTYKIRSGTSMACPHVSGVAALVWMYRPQLSMQQVKEIVLGSVDEYDLLKGRVVTGGLVNARQALDLASKWNAPTPPVNSATGIEFKDVDSVIGAISGTVTIQAAANESDVSYYKVYYTSGAGFSLRELGNVTANGNKTLTLTINGAFGLPKYAKSLVVVAGNASGERSVEDPSSPHVPLTDYGVPEENARAVSWRGACDGSVVSGSLSVTRAKDERTITKYNVYWRGADGKRGPFVKEIPAVGFHDPRCTGAQCEDINQTETADGWSWHRGAYGVGEKAEISGHGPARMTVGKMDTEATFDKLEVNSRIISGQLDQPLELELPNGAFKVSWTSDTSISRSGWAFDIAFDGLVQELQLTDAAKQGTGFEVVSCYGDTERNTSIFVEIPETKMIPGVVAAM
;
A
#
# COMPACT_ATOMS: atom_id res chain seq x y z
N LEU A 1 5.28 22.86 4.83
CA LEU A 1 4.27 23.94 4.75
C LEU A 1 3.58 23.82 3.40
N PHE A 2 2.26 23.83 3.35
CA PHE A 2 1.48 23.70 2.14
C PHE A 2 0.70 25.00 1.89
N VAL A 3 1.20 25.84 0.98
CA VAL A 3 0.52 27.09 0.63
C VAL A 3 -0.48 26.81 -0.48
N SER A 4 -1.74 27.18 -0.28
CA SER A 4 -2.85 26.87 -1.19
C SER A 4 -3.62 28.13 -1.58
N ALA A 5 -4.03 28.20 -2.84
CA ALA A 5 -4.91 29.26 -3.33
C ALA A 5 -6.34 29.05 -2.81
N ALA A 6 -6.99 30.12 -2.34
CA ALA A 6 -8.34 30.04 -1.78
C ALA A 6 -9.45 29.80 -2.83
N GLY A 7 -9.15 29.94 -4.12
CA GLY A 7 -10.11 29.80 -5.23
C GLY A 7 -10.45 31.13 -5.91
N ASN A 8 -11.10 31.07 -7.08
CA ASN A 8 -11.36 32.21 -7.96
C ASN A 8 -12.85 32.42 -8.31
N SER A 9 -13.77 31.92 -7.49
CA SER A 9 -15.23 32.03 -7.69
C SER A 9 -15.90 33.20 -6.97
N GLY A 10 -15.16 34.00 -6.19
CA GLY A 10 -15.70 35.10 -5.39
C GLY A 10 -16.60 34.66 -4.23
N SER A 11 -16.57 33.37 -3.87
CA SER A 11 -17.41 32.76 -2.85
C SER A 11 -16.81 32.85 -1.44
N ASN A 12 -17.66 32.69 -0.42
CA ASN A 12 -17.21 32.54 0.97
C ASN A 12 -16.90 31.07 1.27
N ASN A 13 -15.65 30.75 1.58
CA ASN A 13 -15.16 29.41 1.88
C ASN A 13 -15.57 28.90 3.27
N ASP A 14 -16.05 29.78 4.16
CA ASP A 14 -16.69 29.35 5.41
C ASP A 14 -18.05 28.66 5.14
N ILE A 15 -18.67 28.93 3.98
CA ILE A 15 -19.97 28.39 3.55
C ILE A 15 -19.81 27.34 2.45
N LEU A 16 -18.94 27.60 1.47
CA LEU A 16 -18.68 26.74 0.32
C LEU A 16 -17.19 26.32 0.32
N PRO A 17 -16.84 25.20 0.95
CA PRO A 17 -15.45 24.79 1.09
C PRO A 17 -14.73 24.64 -0.26
N HIS A 18 -13.51 25.14 -0.35
CA HIS A 18 -12.61 24.96 -1.49
C HIS A 18 -11.42 24.09 -1.08
N TYR A 19 -11.17 23.00 -1.79
CA TYR A 19 -10.06 22.10 -1.48
C TYR A 19 -8.89 22.29 -2.46
N PRO A 20 -7.64 22.20 -2.00
CA PRO A 20 -7.24 21.76 -0.64
C PRO A 20 -7.25 22.88 0.42
N SER A 21 -7.57 24.14 0.10
CA SER A 21 -7.43 25.27 1.04
C SER A 21 -8.28 25.20 2.32
N ASN A 22 -9.36 24.43 2.33
CA ASN A 22 -10.25 24.23 3.47
C ASN A 22 -9.93 22.99 4.32
N TYR A 23 -8.87 22.23 4.02
CA TYR A 23 -8.45 21.15 4.92
C TYR A 23 -8.02 21.74 6.27
N ALA A 24 -8.64 21.27 7.36
CA ALA A 24 -8.32 21.66 8.73
C ALA A 24 -7.07 20.92 9.24
N VAL A 25 -5.92 21.19 8.62
CA VAL A 25 -4.62 20.66 9.02
C VAL A 25 -3.62 21.78 9.22
N ASP A 26 -2.76 21.64 10.24
CA ASP A 26 -1.91 22.75 10.72
C ASP A 26 -0.92 23.25 9.67
N ASN A 27 -0.55 22.41 8.71
CA ASN A 27 0.45 22.72 7.71
C ASN A 27 -0.04 23.54 6.52
N ILE A 28 -1.34 23.85 6.39
CA ILE A 28 -1.88 24.63 5.28
C ILE A 28 -1.87 26.14 5.56
N ILE A 29 -1.52 26.93 4.56
CA ILE A 29 -1.82 28.38 4.50
C ILE A 29 -2.72 28.63 3.29
N SER A 30 -3.96 29.04 3.52
CA SER A 30 -4.96 29.42 2.53
C SER A 30 -4.82 30.91 2.16
N VAL A 31 -4.67 31.20 0.87
CA VAL A 31 -4.28 32.54 0.39
C VAL A 31 -5.35 33.17 -0.49
N ALA A 32 -5.91 34.30 -0.03
CA ALA A 32 -6.75 35.19 -0.81
C ALA A 32 -5.93 36.12 -1.71
N SER A 33 -6.54 36.61 -2.77
CA SER A 33 -5.97 37.62 -3.65
C SER A 33 -6.48 39.01 -3.26
N ILE A 34 -5.56 39.94 -3.03
CA ILE A 34 -5.87 41.37 -2.86
C ILE A 34 -5.69 42.12 -4.18
N SER A 35 -6.49 43.16 -4.36
CA SER A 35 -6.40 44.10 -5.48
C SER A 35 -5.64 45.37 -5.08
N PRO A 36 -5.16 46.17 -6.06
CA PRO A 36 -4.47 47.43 -5.77
C PRO A 36 -5.29 48.46 -4.97
N THR A 37 -6.60 48.27 -4.82
CA THR A 37 -7.46 49.14 -3.99
C THR A 37 -7.48 48.74 -2.51
N GLY A 38 -6.68 47.75 -2.10
CA GLY A 38 -6.65 47.23 -0.73
C GLY A 38 -7.83 46.30 -0.37
N LYS A 39 -8.72 46.02 -1.33
CA LYS A 39 -9.83 45.07 -1.15
C LYS A 39 -9.44 43.69 -1.67
N VAL A 40 -10.02 42.65 -1.09
CA VAL A 40 -10.05 41.32 -1.69
C VAL A 40 -10.51 41.45 -3.15
N SER A 41 -9.75 40.87 -4.07
CA SER A 41 -10.04 40.89 -5.50
C SER A 41 -11.43 40.32 -5.76
N ARG A 42 -12.20 40.90 -6.68
CA ARG A 42 -13.60 40.50 -6.94
C ARG A 42 -13.82 39.01 -7.21
N PHE A 43 -12.81 38.33 -7.76
CA PHE A 43 -12.84 36.90 -8.07
C PHE A 43 -12.34 36.04 -6.90
N SER A 44 -11.62 36.61 -5.94
CA SER A 44 -11.00 35.81 -4.88
C SER A 44 -12.07 35.25 -3.97
N CYS A 45 -11.99 33.96 -3.70
CA CYS A 45 -12.66 33.44 -2.52
C CYS A 45 -12.04 34.04 -1.25
N TYR A 46 -12.83 34.06 -0.18
CA TYR A 46 -12.49 34.61 1.13
C TYR A 46 -13.15 33.75 2.22
N GLY A 47 -12.76 33.94 3.47
CA GLY A 47 -13.33 33.22 4.60
C GLY A 47 -12.73 33.74 5.90
N ALA A 48 -13.57 34.13 6.85
CA ALA A 48 -13.12 34.68 8.13
C ALA A 48 -12.41 33.62 8.98
N THR A 49 -12.69 32.34 8.75
CA THR A 49 -12.09 31.23 9.50
C THR A 49 -11.31 30.24 8.63
N THR A 50 -11.57 30.20 7.32
CA THR A 50 -10.98 29.21 6.41
C THR A 50 -9.95 29.77 5.42
N VAL A 51 -9.69 31.08 5.43
CA VAL A 51 -8.68 31.71 4.58
C VAL A 51 -7.73 32.55 5.43
N ASP A 52 -6.45 32.20 5.47
CA ASP A 52 -5.53 32.71 6.48
C ASP A 52 -5.07 34.14 6.21
N VAL A 53 -4.64 34.43 4.98
CA VAL A 53 -3.92 35.66 4.63
C VAL A 53 -4.23 36.12 3.21
N ALA A 54 -4.11 37.42 2.93
CA ALA A 54 -4.17 37.95 1.58
C ALA A 54 -2.77 38.20 1.01
N ALA A 55 -2.63 38.07 -0.31
CA ALA A 55 -1.42 38.43 -1.05
C ALA A 55 -1.74 39.05 -2.41
N PRO A 56 -0.80 39.79 -3.04
CA PRO A 56 -1.02 40.41 -4.35
C PRO A 56 -1.39 39.37 -5.40
N GLY A 57 -2.61 39.47 -5.96
CA GLY A 57 -3.08 38.50 -6.95
C GLY A 57 -3.88 39.11 -8.10
N SER A 58 -3.98 40.44 -8.19
CA SER A 58 -4.59 41.14 -9.31
C SER A 58 -3.52 41.82 -10.17
N LYS A 59 -3.56 41.55 -11.48
CA LYS A 59 -2.64 42.13 -12.49
C LYS A 59 -1.16 41.90 -12.15
N ILE A 60 -0.79 40.68 -11.82
CA ILE A 60 0.57 40.28 -11.49
C ILE A 60 1.33 39.91 -12.76
N LEU A 61 2.44 40.60 -13.01
CA LEU A 61 3.40 40.26 -14.06
C LEU A 61 4.28 39.10 -13.59
N SER A 62 4.43 38.07 -14.41
CA SER A 62 5.38 36.98 -14.15
C SER A 62 5.91 36.38 -15.45
N THR A 63 6.89 35.49 -15.34
CA THR A 63 7.49 34.76 -16.45
C THR A 63 6.48 33.79 -17.08
N ALA A 64 6.64 33.55 -18.38
CA ALA A 64 5.86 32.60 -19.15
C ALA A 64 6.78 31.85 -20.15
N PRO A 65 6.38 30.65 -20.61
CA PRO A 65 7.17 29.88 -21.57
C PRO A 65 7.56 30.69 -22.81
N GLY A 66 8.67 30.30 -23.44
CA GLY A 66 9.20 30.99 -24.63
C GLY A 66 9.95 32.29 -24.31
N ASN A 67 10.55 32.41 -23.12
CA ASN A 67 11.27 33.61 -22.68
C ASN A 67 10.38 34.88 -22.72
N THR A 68 9.14 34.75 -22.26
CA THR A 68 8.15 35.85 -22.29
C THR A 68 7.67 36.22 -20.89
N TYR A 69 6.92 37.32 -20.79
CA TYR A 69 6.24 37.74 -19.58
C TYR A 69 4.74 37.91 -19.84
N LYS A 70 3.90 37.58 -18.84
CA LYS A 70 2.44 37.75 -18.92
C LYS A 70 1.89 38.32 -17.63
N ILE A 71 0.89 39.19 -17.77
CA ILE A 71 0.09 39.70 -16.66
C ILE A 71 -1.10 38.76 -16.47
N ARG A 72 -1.27 38.22 -15.25
CA ARG A 72 -2.41 37.38 -14.88
C ARG A 72 -3.02 37.82 -13.55
N SER A 73 -4.23 37.34 -13.28
CA SER A 73 -4.92 37.57 -12.01
C SER A 73 -5.49 36.25 -11.50
N GLY A 74 -5.43 36.05 -10.19
CA GLY A 74 -5.93 34.85 -9.53
C GLY A 74 -5.36 34.71 -8.11
N THR A 75 -6.02 33.93 -7.26
CA THR A 75 -5.41 33.42 -6.02
C THR A 75 -4.21 32.52 -6.33
N SER A 76 -4.15 31.92 -7.52
CA SER A 76 -2.95 31.26 -8.05
C SER A 76 -1.75 32.19 -8.22
N MET A 77 -1.96 33.50 -8.38
CA MET A 77 -0.88 34.50 -8.42
C MET A 77 -0.56 35.06 -7.02
N ALA A 78 -1.52 35.04 -6.09
CA ALA A 78 -1.32 35.42 -4.70
C ALA A 78 -0.49 34.37 -3.94
N CYS A 79 -0.84 33.09 -4.10
CA CYS A 79 -0.19 31.93 -3.47
C CYS A 79 1.36 31.94 -3.56
N PRO A 80 2.00 32.14 -4.74
CA PRO A 80 3.46 32.13 -4.83
C PRO A 80 4.15 33.29 -4.08
N HIS A 81 3.47 34.42 -3.82
CA HIS A 81 4.06 35.46 -2.98
C HIS A 81 4.22 34.97 -1.53
N VAL A 82 3.21 34.29 -0.99
CA VAL A 82 3.27 33.71 0.36
C VAL A 82 4.29 32.57 0.43
N SER A 83 4.34 31.70 -0.59
CA SER A 83 5.38 30.67 -0.69
C SER A 83 6.79 31.27 -0.71
N GLY A 84 6.98 32.37 -1.44
CA GLY A 84 8.25 33.09 -1.48
C GLY A 84 8.64 33.67 -0.12
N VAL A 85 7.70 34.26 0.62
CA VAL A 85 7.96 34.77 1.97
C VAL A 85 8.34 33.64 2.94
N ALA A 86 7.62 32.53 2.92
CA ALA A 86 7.96 31.36 3.75
C ALA A 86 9.38 30.83 3.42
N ALA A 87 9.74 30.77 2.13
CA ALA A 87 11.08 30.38 1.70
C ALA A 87 12.17 31.36 2.17
N LEU A 88 11.90 32.68 2.14
CA LEU A 88 12.83 33.69 2.66
C LEU A 88 13.06 33.52 4.18
N VAL A 89 12.00 33.25 4.94
CA VAL A 89 12.11 32.98 6.38
C VAL A 89 12.98 31.75 6.65
N TRP A 90 12.76 30.64 5.94
CA TRP A 90 13.59 29.44 6.08
C TRP A 90 15.04 29.65 5.63
N MET A 91 15.27 30.39 4.54
CA MET A 91 16.63 30.71 4.10
C MET A 91 17.40 31.50 5.17
N TYR A 92 16.71 32.38 5.90
CA TYR A 92 17.30 33.17 6.97
C TYR A 92 17.45 32.39 8.29
N ARG A 93 16.50 31.49 8.59
CA ARG A 93 16.45 30.67 9.82
C ARG A 93 16.07 29.21 9.46
N PRO A 94 17.01 28.41 8.95
CA PRO A 94 16.73 27.08 8.40
C PRO A 94 16.28 26.05 9.45
N GLN A 95 16.54 26.31 10.74
CA GLN A 95 16.16 25.44 11.84
C GLN A 95 14.69 25.58 12.27
N LEU A 96 13.95 26.57 11.74
CA LEU A 96 12.57 26.79 12.15
C LEU A 96 11.68 25.65 11.65
N SER A 97 10.81 25.17 12.55
CA SER A 97 9.79 24.20 12.18
C SER A 97 8.81 24.81 11.18
N MET A 98 8.12 23.94 10.45
CA MET A 98 7.04 24.35 9.55
C MET A 98 5.99 25.24 10.25
N GLN A 99 5.63 24.89 11.48
CA GLN A 99 4.66 25.61 12.27
C GLN A 99 5.18 27.00 12.68
N GLN A 100 6.44 27.10 13.10
CA GLN A 100 7.07 28.38 13.42
C GLN A 100 7.14 29.30 12.19
N VAL A 101 7.44 28.76 11.01
CA VAL A 101 7.42 29.56 9.77
C VAL A 101 6.00 30.02 9.43
N LYS A 102 4.98 29.17 9.59
CA LYS A 102 3.57 29.58 9.43
C LYS A 102 3.19 30.70 10.39
N GLU A 103 3.52 30.56 11.67
CA GLU A 103 3.25 31.56 12.70
C GLU A 103 3.94 32.90 12.40
N ILE A 104 5.20 32.87 11.95
CA ILE A 104 5.92 34.07 11.54
C ILE A 104 5.21 34.74 10.37
N VAL A 105 4.91 33.98 9.30
CA VAL A 105 4.28 34.53 8.08
C VAL A 105 2.90 35.15 8.38
N LEU A 106 2.09 34.50 9.21
CA LEU A 106 0.75 34.97 9.57
C LEU A 106 0.75 36.05 10.65
N GLY A 107 1.74 36.05 11.54
CA GLY A 107 1.89 37.05 12.60
C GLY A 107 2.60 38.34 12.17
N SER A 108 3.09 38.40 10.93
CA SER A 108 3.86 39.53 10.39
C SER A 108 3.18 40.21 9.20
N VAL A 109 1.86 40.26 9.18
CA VAL A 109 1.08 40.86 8.09
C VAL A 109 1.02 42.39 8.24
N ASP A 110 0.80 43.08 7.12
CA ASP A 110 0.26 44.44 7.16
C ASP A 110 -1.26 44.35 7.36
N GLU A 111 -1.75 44.75 8.53
CA GLU A 111 -3.19 44.82 8.77
C GLU A 111 -3.86 45.81 7.81
N TYR A 112 -5.00 45.40 7.25
CA TYR A 112 -5.82 46.24 6.38
C TYR A 112 -7.27 46.15 6.84
N ASP A 113 -7.89 47.28 7.16
CA ASP A 113 -9.28 47.30 7.65
C ASP A 113 -10.25 46.59 6.68
N LEU A 114 -10.01 46.69 5.38
CA LEU A 114 -10.83 46.07 4.33
C LEU A 114 -10.65 44.54 4.21
N LEU A 115 -9.69 43.96 4.93
CA LEU A 115 -9.46 42.53 5.02
C LEU A 115 -10.01 41.92 6.32
N LYS A 116 -10.35 42.74 7.32
CA LYS A 116 -10.97 42.28 8.57
C LYS A 116 -12.27 41.52 8.27
N GLY A 117 -12.40 40.32 8.81
CA GLY A 117 -13.53 39.42 8.55
C GLY A 117 -13.59 38.84 7.13
N ARG A 118 -12.53 39.01 6.32
CA ARG A 118 -12.38 38.38 5.00
C ARG A 118 -11.30 37.31 4.97
N VAL A 119 -10.27 37.47 5.80
CA VAL A 119 -9.23 36.48 6.07
C VAL A 119 -8.92 36.47 7.57
N VAL A 120 -8.42 35.36 8.11
CA VAL A 120 -8.16 35.14 9.54
C VAL A 120 -7.24 36.22 10.12
N THR A 121 -6.14 36.52 9.44
CA THR A 121 -5.17 37.54 9.89
C THR A 121 -5.67 38.97 9.71
N GLY A 122 -6.74 39.18 8.93
CA GLY A 122 -7.16 40.51 8.51
C GLY A 122 -6.08 41.31 7.75
N GLY A 123 -5.07 40.64 7.18
CA GLY A 123 -3.87 41.31 6.69
C GLY A 123 -3.30 40.79 5.37
N LEU A 124 -2.40 41.61 4.82
CA LEU A 124 -1.61 41.39 3.63
C LEU A 124 -0.24 40.84 4.02
N VAL A 125 0.22 39.77 3.37
CA VAL A 125 1.56 39.21 3.62
C VAL A 125 2.66 40.27 3.45
N ASN A 126 3.58 40.37 4.41
CA ASN A 126 4.69 41.32 4.37
C ASN A 126 6.04 40.60 4.60
N ALA A 127 6.88 40.58 3.56
CA ALA A 127 8.18 39.91 3.59
C ALA A 127 9.18 40.53 4.59
N ARG A 128 9.16 41.86 4.73
CA ARG A 128 10.10 42.57 5.60
C ARG A 128 9.76 42.30 7.06
N GLN A 129 8.49 42.45 7.43
CA GLN A 129 8.02 42.15 8.77
C GLN A 129 8.25 40.67 9.12
N ALA A 130 8.06 39.74 8.18
CA ALA A 130 8.34 38.32 8.39
C ALA A 130 9.81 38.07 8.77
N LEU A 131 10.75 38.71 8.07
CA LEU A 131 12.18 38.60 8.39
C LEU A 131 12.55 39.30 9.71
N ASP A 132 11.96 40.47 10.00
CA ASP A 132 12.20 41.17 11.26
C ASP A 132 11.67 40.35 12.45
N LEU A 133 10.49 39.72 12.32
CA LEU A 133 9.94 38.81 13.33
C LEU A 133 10.79 37.54 13.45
N ALA A 134 11.21 36.93 12.35
CA ALA A 134 12.10 35.77 12.34
C ALA A 134 13.45 36.04 13.03
N SER A 135 13.99 37.26 12.92
CA SER A 135 15.26 37.65 13.57
C SER A 135 15.18 37.65 15.10
N LYS A 136 14.01 37.97 15.65
CA LYS A 136 13.73 38.03 17.09
C LYS A 136 13.04 36.76 17.59
N TRP A 137 12.71 35.84 16.69
CA TRP A 137 12.01 34.62 17.02
C TRP A 137 12.88 33.74 17.90
N ASN A 138 12.52 33.69 19.19
CA ASN A 138 13.09 32.76 20.15
C ASN A 138 12.45 31.41 19.89
N ALA A 139 12.94 30.71 18.87
CA ALA A 139 12.60 29.31 18.65
C ALA A 139 13.45 28.50 19.64
N PRO A 140 12.86 27.91 20.70
CA PRO A 140 13.50 26.75 21.26
C PRO A 140 13.59 25.73 20.10
N THR A 141 14.73 25.08 19.97
CA THR A 141 14.98 24.18 18.86
C THR A 141 14.48 22.79 19.23
N PRO A 142 14.01 22.00 18.25
CA PRO A 142 13.88 20.57 18.45
C PRO A 142 15.19 19.99 19.04
N PRO A 143 15.12 18.85 19.76
CA PRO A 143 16.31 18.26 20.36
C PRO A 143 17.40 18.03 19.32
N VAL A 144 18.66 18.26 19.67
CA VAL A 144 19.82 17.83 18.86
C VAL A 144 20.23 16.41 19.21
N ASN A 145 19.92 15.95 20.44
CA ASN A 145 20.16 14.57 20.83
C ASN A 145 19.06 13.64 20.30
N SER A 146 19.46 12.43 19.90
CA SER A 146 18.60 11.41 19.31
C SER A 146 18.59 10.14 20.14
N ALA A 147 17.53 9.34 20.01
CA ALA A 147 17.60 7.93 20.39
C ALA A 147 18.78 7.24 19.67
N THR A 148 19.37 6.25 20.33
CA THR A 148 20.51 5.52 19.78
C THR A 148 20.11 4.24 19.05
N GLY A 149 18.85 3.82 19.19
CA GLY A 149 18.30 2.68 18.49
C GLY A 149 16.78 2.54 18.65
N ILE A 150 16.23 1.63 17.86
CA ILE A 150 14.85 1.14 17.98
C ILE A 150 14.83 -0.35 17.62
N GLU A 151 14.05 -1.12 18.36
CA GLU A 151 13.70 -2.51 18.05
C GLU A 151 12.18 -2.66 18.11
N PHE A 152 11.64 -3.54 17.27
CA PHE A 152 10.22 -3.84 17.27
C PHE A 152 10.02 -5.35 17.26
N LYS A 153 9.13 -5.83 18.13
CA LYS A 153 8.67 -7.21 18.14
C LYS A 153 7.15 -7.23 17.99
N ASP A 154 6.72 -7.66 16.82
CA ASP A 154 5.34 -7.99 16.55
C ASP A 154 4.95 -9.30 17.25
N VAL A 155 3.75 -9.32 17.81
CA VAL A 155 3.14 -10.49 18.47
C VAL A 155 1.72 -10.74 17.98
N ASP A 156 1.24 -9.93 17.02
CA ASP A 156 -0.03 -10.18 16.33
C ASP A 156 0.18 -11.22 15.23
N SER A 157 -0.63 -12.28 15.23
CA SER A 157 -0.59 -13.28 14.15
C SER A 157 -1.39 -12.86 12.91
N VAL A 158 -2.14 -11.76 12.99
CA VAL A 158 -3.02 -11.27 11.93
C VAL A 158 -2.22 -10.48 10.89
N ILE A 159 -2.14 -11.04 9.68
CA ILE A 159 -1.48 -10.39 8.54
C ILE A 159 -2.15 -9.06 8.19
N GLY A 160 -1.32 -8.04 7.99
CA GLY A 160 -1.74 -6.69 7.65
C GLY A 160 -1.97 -5.78 8.85
N ALA A 161 -1.72 -6.28 10.06
CA ALA A 161 -1.78 -5.53 11.30
C ALA A 161 -0.52 -5.82 12.13
N ILE A 162 -0.18 -4.91 13.04
CA ILE A 162 0.87 -5.16 14.02
C ILE A 162 0.36 -4.88 15.43
N SER A 163 0.85 -5.66 16.39
CA SER A 163 0.67 -5.43 17.82
C SER A 163 1.94 -5.87 18.53
N GLY A 164 2.28 -5.25 19.66
CA GLY A 164 3.44 -5.71 20.43
C GLY A 164 4.23 -4.59 21.03
N THR A 165 5.55 -4.75 21.03
CA THR A 165 6.44 -3.92 21.84
C THR A 165 7.51 -3.28 20.99
N VAL A 166 7.58 -1.94 21.06
CA VAL A 166 8.70 -1.16 20.55
C VAL A 166 9.64 -0.87 21.72
N THR A 167 10.89 -1.27 21.57
CA THR A 167 11.97 -0.96 22.52
C THR A 167 12.79 0.18 21.93
N ILE A 168 12.95 1.25 22.70
CA ILE A 168 13.70 2.44 22.31
C ILE A 168 14.98 2.46 23.13
N GLN A 169 16.15 2.48 22.47
CA GLN A 169 17.40 2.83 23.14
C GLN A 169 17.50 4.35 23.22
N ALA A 170 17.39 4.90 24.43
CA ALA A 170 17.33 6.33 24.67
C ALA A 170 18.61 7.05 24.23
N ALA A 171 18.56 8.38 24.20
CA ALA A 171 19.71 9.22 23.89
C ALA A 171 20.79 9.06 24.97
N ALA A 172 22.06 9.14 24.57
CA ALA A 172 23.16 9.18 25.54
C ALA A 172 23.10 10.42 26.46
N ASN A 173 22.47 11.49 25.97
CA ASN A 173 22.20 12.73 26.70
C ASN A 173 20.76 13.17 26.43
N GLU A 174 19.92 13.25 27.46
CA GLU A 174 18.52 13.69 27.37
C GLU A 174 18.32 15.15 27.83
N SER A 175 19.38 15.94 28.01
CA SER A 175 19.29 17.33 28.52
C SER A 175 18.36 18.25 27.74
N ASP A 176 18.09 17.95 26.46
CA ASP A 176 17.18 18.66 25.57
C ASP A 176 16.04 17.77 25.03
N VAL A 177 15.90 16.53 25.50
CA VAL A 177 14.88 15.56 25.08
C VAL A 177 13.84 15.42 26.19
N SER A 178 12.56 15.62 25.85
CA SER A 178 11.45 15.43 26.81
C SER A 178 10.66 14.15 26.54
N TYR A 179 10.63 13.68 25.30
CA TYR A 179 9.93 12.45 24.92
C TYR A 179 10.53 11.83 23.66
N TYR A 180 10.21 10.55 23.45
CA TYR A 180 10.42 9.83 22.21
C TYR A 180 9.08 9.47 21.60
N LYS A 181 8.94 9.66 20.30
CA LYS A 181 7.73 9.36 19.57
C LYS A 181 8.02 8.42 18.41
N VAL A 182 7.12 7.47 18.17
CA VAL A 182 7.28 6.44 17.14
C VAL A 182 6.29 6.68 16.02
N TYR A 183 6.78 6.63 14.78
CA TYR A 183 5.99 6.77 13.56
C TYR A 183 6.20 5.59 12.62
N TYR A 184 5.15 5.26 11.86
CA TYR A 184 5.31 4.53 10.61
C TYR A 184 6.04 5.39 9.58
N THR A 185 6.98 4.80 8.84
CA THR A 185 7.65 5.45 7.70
C THR A 185 7.48 4.67 6.41
N SER A 186 7.33 5.42 5.32
CA SER A 186 7.34 4.86 3.97
C SER A 186 8.76 4.48 3.52
N GLY A 187 8.86 3.69 2.46
CA GLY A 187 10.17 3.39 1.83
C GLY A 187 10.91 4.61 1.28
N ALA A 188 10.23 5.75 1.16
CA ALA A 188 10.82 7.04 0.75
C ALA A 188 11.23 7.92 1.94
N GLY A 189 11.08 7.47 3.19
CA GLY A 189 11.47 8.21 4.39
C GLY A 189 10.39 9.13 4.98
N PHE A 190 9.23 9.25 4.33
CA PHE A 190 8.13 10.06 4.88
C PHE A 190 7.45 9.40 6.08
N SER A 191 7.20 10.17 7.13
CA SER A 191 6.31 9.78 8.22
C SER A 191 4.87 9.64 7.72
N LEU A 192 4.20 8.59 8.18
CA LEU A 192 2.83 8.25 7.81
C LEU A 192 1.89 8.50 8.98
N ARG A 193 1.96 7.67 10.03
CA ARG A 193 1.05 7.72 11.18
C ARG A 193 1.83 7.55 12.47
N GLU A 194 1.48 8.35 13.48
CA GLU A 194 2.00 8.21 14.86
C GLU A 194 1.45 6.94 15.50
N LEU A 195 2.34 6.17 16.15
CA LEU A 195 1.99 5.00 16.96
C LEU A 195 1.83 5.35 18.44
N GLY A 196 2.62 6.31 18.93
CA GLY A 196 2.56 6.79 20.30
C GLY A 196 3.88 7.39 20.75
N ASN A 197 3.95 7.80 22.02
CA ASN A 197 5.14 8.38 22.62
C ASN A 197 5.43 7.84 24.04
N VAL A 198 6.67 8.02 24.48
CA VAL A 198 7.16 7.69 25.82
C VAL A 198 7.97 8.88 26.34
N THR A 199 7.74 9.28 27.59
CA THR A 199 8.48 10.37 28.25
C THR A 199 9.93 9.95 28.51
N ALA A 200 10.88 10.85 28.21
CA ALA A 200 12.28 10.71 28.58
C ALA A 200 12.41 10.77 30.10
N ASN A 201 13.16 9.85 30.70
CA ASN A 201 13.21 9.70 32.16
C ASN A 201 14.60 9.27 32.70
N GLY A 202 15.64 9.34 31.87
CA GLY A 202 17.00 8.93 32.20
C GLY A 202 17.29 7.43 32.05
N ASN A 203 16.28 6.60 31.79
CA ASN A 203 16.50 5.18 31.53
C ASN A 203 17.13 4.97 30.15
N LYS A 204 18.11 4.08 30.07
CA LYS A 204 18.77 3.72 28.79
C LYS A 204 17.85 3.00 27.81
N THR A 205 16.79 2.38 28.32
CA THR A 205 15.83 1.60 27.54
C THR A 205 14.42 1.99 27.95
N LEU A 206 13.61 2.33 26.97
CA LEU A 206 12.21 2.71 27.11
C LEU A 206 11.35 1.77 26.27
N THR A 207 10.08 1.63 26.64
CA THR A 207 9.16 0.69 26.00
C THR A 207 7.85 1.36 25.66
N LEU A 208 7.42 1.23 24.41
CA LEU A 208 6.10 1.62 23.93
C LEU A 208 5.33 0.36 23.53
N THR A 209 4.17 0.14 24.15
CA THR A 209 3.26 -0.96 23.78
C THR A 209 2.26 -0.49 22.73
N ILE A 210 2.21 -1.22 21.61
CA ILE A 210 1.20 -1.04 20.56
C ILE A 210 0.06 -2.02 20.87
N ASN A 211 -1.09 -1.50 21.30
CA ASN A 211 -2.25 -2.30 21.71
C ASN A 211 -3.33 -2.35 20.64
N GLY A 212 -3.64 -3.55 20.12
CA GLY A 212 -4.70 -3.79 19.14
C GLY A 212 -4.19 -3.91 17.71
N ALA A 213 -5.02 -4.45 16.81
CA ALA A 213 -4.69 -4.64 15.39
C ALA A 213 -4.57 -3.28 14.67
N PHE A 214 -3.41 -2.63 14.81
CA PHE A 214 -3.11 -1.42 14.05
C PHE A 214 -2.86 -1.81 12.61
N GLY A 215 -3.88 -1.67 11.77
CA GLY A 215 -3.75 -1.92 10.34
C GLY A 215 -2.58 -1.13 9.76
N LEU A 216 -1.71 -1.84 9.03
CA LEU A 216 -0.53 -1.26 8.42
C LEU A 216 -0.95 -0.19 7.40
N PRO A 217 -0.50 1.07 7.57
CA PRO A 217 -0.74 2.09 6.55
C PRO A 217 -0.19 1.62 5.21
N LYS A 218 -0.91 1.93 4.14
CA LYS A 218 -0.41 1.68 2.78
C LYS A 218 0.98 2.31 2.65
N TYR A 219 1.93 1.53 2.10
CA TYR A 219 3.34 1.91 1.92
C TYR A 219 4.21 1.94 3.18
N ALA A 220 3.71 1.55 4.36
CA ALA A 220 4.55 1.40 5.55
C ALA A 220 5.68 0.38 5.28
N LYS A 221 6.91 0.73 5.65
CA LYS A 221 8.11 -0.11 5.47
C LYS A 221 8.98 -0.21 6.71
N SER A 222 8.93 0.77 7.59
CA SER A 222 9.71 0.79 8.83
C SER A 222 8.98 1.57 9.91
N LEU A 223 9.45 1.41 11.15
CA LEU A 223 9.17 2.33 12.25
C LEU A 223 10.39 3.22 12.44
N VAL A 224 10.15 4.49 12.79
CA VAL A 224 11.18 5.45 13.21
C VAL A 224 10.87 5.94 14.61
N VAL A 225 11.90 6.14 15.41
CA VAL A 225 11.78 6.89 16.67
C VAL A 225 12.42 8.28 16.52
N VAL A 226 11.68 9.31 16.90
CA VAL A 226 12.18 10.69 16.94
C VAL A 226 12.16 11.23 18.36
N ALA A 227 13.20 11.98 18.70
CA ALA A 227 13.27 12.74 19.94
C ALA A 227 12.47 14.04 19.79
N GLY A 228 11.74 14.42 20.84
CA GLY A 228 10.98 15.67 20.88
C GLY A 228 11.08 16.37 22.23
N ASN A 229 10.81 17.67 22.21
CA ASN A 229 10.64 18.51 23.39
C ASN A 229 9.48 19.50 23.16
N ALA A 230 9.28 20.45 24.08
CA ALA A 230 8.21 21.45 23.98
C ALA A 230 8.24 22.30 22.69
N SER A 231 9.37 22.30 21.98
CA SER A 231 9.62 23.09 20.77
C SER A 231 9.33 22.33 19.47
N GLY A 232 9.09 21.03 19.57
CA GLY A 232 8.86 20.14 18.44
C GLY A 232 9.79 18.94 18.43
N GLU A 233 9.80 18.27 17.29
CA GLU A 233 10.44 16.97 17.10
C GLU A 233 11.58 17.07 16.09
N ARG A 234 12.56 16.18 16.25
CA ARG A 234 13.54 15.94 15.18
C ARG A 234 12.84 15.44 13.93
N SER A 235 13.41 15.77 12.78
CA SER A 235 12.89 15.27 11.51
C SER A 235 12.96 13.74 11.47
N VAL A 236 11.89 13.12 10.97
CA VAL A 236 11.86 11.69 10.63
C VAL A 236 12.83 11.36 9.49
N GLU A 237 13.23 12.36 8.71
CA GLU A 237 14.18 12.24 7.60
C GLU A 237 15.64 12.47 8.06
N ASP A 238 15.85 12.80 9.35
CA ASP A 238 17.20 12.94 9.88
C ASP A 238 17.89 11.56 9.93
N PRO A 239 19.06 11.37 9.29
CA PRO A 239 19.75 10.08 9.24
C PRO A 239 20.14 9.49 10.60
N SER A 240 20.15 10.31 11.65
CA SER A 240 20.43 9.88 13.02
C SER A 240 19.19 9.52 13.84
N SER A 241 17.99 9.63 13.27
CA SER A 241 16.76 9.06 13.83
C SER A 241 16.76 7.56 13.53
N PRO A 242 16.79 6.67 14.55
CA PRO A 242 16.86 5.24 14.32
C PRO A 242 15.59 4.69 13.65
N HIS A 243 15.78 3.77 12.71
CA HIS A 243 14.69 3.01 12.06
C HIS A 243 14.84 1.52 12.32
N VAL A 244 13.70 0.82 12.39
CA VAL A 244 13.63 -0.65 12.33
C VAL A 244 12.70 -1.06 11.20
N PRO A 245 13.09 -2.00 10.32
CA PRO A 245 12.19 -2.55 9.32
C PRO A 245 10.91 -3.09 9.95
N LEU A 246 9.78 -2.90 9.28
CA LEU A 246 8.53 -3.53 9.70
C LEU A 246 8.54 -4.97 9.21
N THR A 247 8.50 -5.89 10.18
CA THR A 247 8.23 -7.30 9.95
C THR A 247 6.88 -7.60 10.59
N ASP A 248 5.90 -7.90 9.75
CA ASP A 248 4.55 -8.32 10.15
C ASP A 248 4.60 -9.82 10.50
N TYR A 249 4.25 -10.17 11.73
CA TYR A 249 4.24 -11.54 12.22
C TYR A 249 2.98 -12.28 11.75
N GLY A 250 2.87 -12.52 10.46
CA GLY A 250 1.72 -13.25 9.91
C GLY A 250 1.78 -14.76 10.10
N VAL A 251 0.65 -15.41 10.41
CA VAL A 251 0.50 -16.86 10.19
C VAL A 251 -0.32 -17.09 8.92
N PRO A 252 0.20 -17.82 7.92
CA PRO A 252 -0.57 -18.16 6.73
C PRO A 252 -1.90 -18.82 7.05
N GLU A 253 -2.96 -18.46 6.34
CA GLU A 253 -4.32 -18.99 6.57
C GLU A 253 -4.54 -20.38 5.96
N GLU A 254 -3.77 -20.72 4.93
CA GLU A 254 -3.93 -21.93 4.13
C GLU A 254 -2.62 -22.74 4.07
N ASN A 255 -2.75 -24.04 3.76
CA ASN A 255 -1.64 -24.87 3.30
C ASN A 255 -1.64 -24.95 1.77
N ALA A 256 -0.57 -25.52 1.19
CA ALA A 256 -0.63 -26.09 -0.16
C ALA A 256 -1.89 -26.98 -0.30
N ARG A 257 -2.48 -27.08 -1.49
CA ARG A 257 -3.68 -27.93 -1.69
C ARG A 257 -3.32 -29.41 -1.70
N ALA A 258 -2.19 -29.73 -2.32
CA ALA A 258 -1.73 -31.09 -2.48
C ALA A 258 -0.20 -31.12 -2.62
N VAL A 259 0.39 -32.23 -2.20
CA VAL A 259 1.81 -32.52 -2.40
C VAL A 259 1.90 -33.97 -2.84
N SER A 260 2.59 -34.23 -3.95
CA SER A 260 2.77 -35.59 -4.48
C SER A 260 4.21 -35.82 -4.88
N TRP A 261 4.65 -37.07 -4.78
CA TRP A 261 5.98 -37.50 -5.18
C TRP A 261 5.90 -38.51 -6.33
N ARG A 262 6.76 -38.33 -7.33
CA ARG A 262 6.97 -39.31 -8.40
C ARG A 262 8.47 -39.50 -8.60
N GLY A 263 8.97 -40.69 -8.27
CA GLY A 263 10.40 -40.97 -8.38
C GLY A 263 10.77 -42.36 -7.91
N ALA A 264 12.06 -42.64 -7.90
CA ALA A 264 12.64 -43.85 -7.36
C ALA A 264 13.45 -43.54 -6.09
N CYS A 265 13.49 -44.52 -5.20
CA CYS A 265 14.39 -44.53 -4.07
C CYS A 265 15.02 -45.93 -3.96
N ASP A 266 16.35 -45.99 -3.95
CA ASP A 266 17.12 -47.25 -3.84
C ASP A 266 17.49 -47.60 -2.38
N GLY A 267 16.96 -46.84 -1.43
CA GLY A 267 17.23 -46.97 0.00
C GLY A 267 18.22 -45.94 0.55
N SER A 268 19.12 -45.40 -0.28
CA SER A 268 20.10 -44.38 0.13
C SER A 268 20.02 -43.10 -0.69
N VAL A 269 19.51 -43.18 -1.91
CA VAL A 269 19.39 -42.08 -2.86
C VAL A 269 17.94 -41.95 -3.33
N VAL A 270 17.53 -40.71 -3.59
CA VAL A 270 16.21 -40.32 -4.08
C VAL A 270 16.38 -39.51 -5.35
N SER A 271 15.72 -39.95 -6.42
CA SER A 271 15.69 -39.27 -7.72
C SER A 271 14.25 -39.22 -8.25
N GLY A 272 13.75 -38.02 -8.53
CA GLY A 272 12.36 -37.81 -8.94
C GLY A 272 11.86 -36.37 -8.79
N SER A 273 10.55 -36.20 -8.90
CA SER A 273 9.87 -34.91 -8.83
C SER A 273 8.90 -34.86 -7.66
N LEU A 274 9.06 -33.81 -6.83
CA LEU A 274 8.08 -33.39 -5.85
C LEU A 274 7.18 -32.32 -6.47
N SER A 275 5.89 -32.62 -6.62
CA SER A 275 4.89 -31.66 -7.09
C SER A 275 4.18 -31.03 -5.89
N VAL A 276 4.14 -29.70 -5.84
CA VAL A 276 3.42 -28.91 -4.84
C VAL A 276 2.32 -28.12 -5.54
N THR A 277 1.07 -28.46 -5.30
CA THR A 277 -0.08 -27.69 -5.75
C THR A 277 -0.31 -26.54 -4.78
N ARG A 278 -0.29 -25.32 -5.28
CA ARG A 278 -0.44 -24.09 -4.49
C ARG A 278 -1.73 -24.09 -3.67
N ALA A 279 -1.75 -23.30 -2.60
CA ALA A 279 -2.92 -23.07 -1.78
C ALA A 279 -4.10 -22.53 -2.60
N LYS A 280 -5.32 -22.65 -2.06
CA LYS A 280 -6.50 -21.98 -2.66
C LYS A 280 -6.37 -20.47 -2.66
N ASP A 281 -5.56 -19.93 -1.74
CA ASP A 281 -5.34 -18.51 -1.56
C ASP A 281 -3.96 -18.26 -0.96
N GLU A 282 -3.07 -17.63 -1.72
CA GLU A 282 -1.71 -17.28 -1.32
C GLU A 282 -1.61 -15.84 -0.81
N ARG A 283 -2.71 -15.11 -0.61
CA ARG A 283 -2.63 -13.71 -0.10
C ARG A 283 -1.93 -13.60 1.25
N THR A 284 -1.92 -14.69 2.01
CA THR A 284 -1.24 -14.82 3.31
C THR A 284 -0.01 -15.75 3.26
N ILE A 285 0.43 -16.16 2.07
CA ILE A 285 1.57 -17.05 1.87
C ILE A 285 2.62 -16.33 1.03
N THR A 286 3.82 -16.17 1.57
CA THR A 286 4.97 -15.64 0.79
C THR A 286 5.77 -16.76 0.14
N LYS A 287 5.74 -17.96 0.72
CA LYS A 287 6.49 -19.13 0.26
C LYS A 287 5.98 -20.44 0.87
N TYR A 288 6.44 -21.55 0.32
CA TYR A 288 6.36 -22.88 0.92
C TYR A 288 7.77 -23.38 1.20
N ASN A 289 8.05 -23.76 2.44
CA ASN A 289 9.29 -24.43 2.80
C ASN A 289 9.10 -25.95 2.70
N VAL A 290 10.10 -26.61 2.10
CA VAL A 290 10.16 -28.06 1.96
C VAL A 290 11.23 -28.60 2.89
N TYR A 291 10.87 -29.58 3.71
CA TYR A 291 11.75 -30.28 4.62
C TYR A 291 11.72 -31.78 4.36
N TRP A 292 12.79 -32.48 4.69
CA TRP A 292 12.70 -33.91 4.94
C TRP A 292 11.86 -34.18 6.18
N ARG A 293 11.15 -35.31 6.21
CA ARG A 293 10.53 -35.82 7.42
C ARG A 293 11.29 -37.03 7.94
N GLY A 294 11.74 -36.96 9.20
CA GLY A 294 12.44 -38.05 9.85
C GLY A 294 11.55 -39.28 10.05
N ALA A 295 12.18 -40.45 10.24
CA ALA A 295 11.47 -41.70 10.55
C ALA A 295 10.72 -41.65 11.90
N ASP A 296 11.09 -40.74 12.78
CA ASP A 296 10.38 -40.43 14.03
C ASP A 296 9.15 -39.54 13.82
N GLY A 297 8.84 -39.18 12.56
CA GLY A 297 7.72 -38.32 12.18
C GLY A 297 7.98 -36.84 12.41
N LYS A 298 9.17 -36.43 12.85
CA LYS A 298 9.53 -35.03 13.08
C LYS A 298 10.10 -34.37 11.84
N ARG A 299 10.02 -33.04 11.81
CA ARG A 299 10.64 -32.22 10.77
C ARG A 299 12.15 -32.38 10.81
N GLY A 300 12.71 -32.75 9.67
CA GLY A 300 14.13 -32.95 9.44
C GLY A 300 14.77 -31.78 8.68
N PRO A 301 15.90 -32.04 8.00
CA PRO A 301 16.65 -31.00 7.29
C PRO A 301 15.84 -30.27 6.21
N PHE A 302 16.12 -28.97 6.05
CA PHE A 302 15.56 -28.14 4.99
C PHE A 302 16.05 -28.60 3.61
N VAL A 303 15.13 -28.59 2.63
CA VAL A 303 15.40 -28.98 1.25
C VAL A 303 15.41 -27.77 0.34
N LYS A 304 14.28 -27.04 0.28
CA LYS A 304 14.13 -25.90 -0.63
C LYS A 304 12.95 -25.01 -0.25
N GLU A 305 13.03 -23.75 -0.68
CA GLU A 305 11.94 -22.77 -0.66
C GLU A 305 11.28 -22.70 -2.04
N ILE A 306 9.94 -22.67 -2.06
CA ILE A 306 9.11 -22.44 -3.24
C ILE A 306 8.38 -21.10 -3.05
N PRO A 307 8.71 -20.04 -3.81
CA PRO A 307 8.03 -18.76 -3.69
C PRO A 307 6.54 -18.86 -4.03
N ALA A 308 5.71 -18.17 -3.24
CA ALA A 308 4.32 -17.90 -3.62
C ALA A 308 4.30 -16.96 -4.83
N VAL A 309 3.25 -17.05 -5.65
CA VAL A 309 3.03 -16.17 -6.80
C VAL A 309 1.81 -15.26 -6.60
N GLY A 310 1.16 -15.35 -5.43
CA GLY A 310 -0.03 -14.58 -5.11
C GLY A 310 -1.30 -15.17 -5.72
N PHE A 311 -1.28 -16.47 -6.03
CA PHE A 311 -2.44 -17.17 -6.59
C PHE A 311 -3.63 -17.11 -5.61
N HIS A 312 -4.85 -16.94 -6.14
CA HIS A 312 -6.06 -17.23 -5.39
C HIS A 312 -7.15 -17.74 -6.33
N ASP A 313 -7.95 -18.67 -5.83
CA ASP A 313 -9.05 -19.26 -6.59
C ASP A 313 -10.00 -18.16 -7.13
N PRO A 314 -10.47 -18.28 -8.37
CA PRO A 314 -11.40 -17.33 -8.94
C PRO A 314 -12.74 -17.37 -8.20
N ARG A 315 -13.31 -16.19 -7.96
CA ARG A 315 -14.58 -16.02 -7.25
C ARG A 315 -15.60 -15.34 -8.13
N CYS A 316 -16.83 -15.86 -8.12
CA CYS A 316 -17.97 -15.22 -8.73
C CYS A 316 -18.66 -14.28 -7.73
N THR A 317 -19.00 -13.07 -8.18
CA THR A 317 -19.83 -12.10 -7.46
C THR A 317 -20.97 -11.59 -8.35
N GLY A 318 -22.12 -11.28 -7.76
CA GLY A 318 -23.31 -10.85 -8.50
C GLY A 318 -24.50 -11.78 -8.29
N ALA A 319 -25.68 -11.32 -8.72
CA ALA A 319 -26.94 -11.99 -8.43
C ALA A 319 -27.09 -13.34 -9.14
N GLN A 320 -26.33 -13.58 -10.23
CA GLN A 320 -26.42 -14.79 -11.04
C GLN A 320 -25.31 -15.81 -10.78
N CYS A 321 -24.50 -15.64 -9.74
CA CYS A 321 -23.43 -16.60 -9.46
C CYS A 321 -23.94 -17.97 -9.01
N GLU A 322 -25.13 -18.06 -8.39
CA GLU A 322 -25.74 -19.34 -8.02
C GLU A 322 -26.20 -20.15 -9.24
N ASP A 323 -26.44 -19.48 -10.38
CA ASP A 323 -26.86 -20.11 -11.64
C ASP A 323 -25.67 -20.42 -12.57
N ILE A 324 -24.46 -20.01 -12.18
CA ILE A 324 -23.23 -20.30 -12.91
C ILE A 324 -22.52 -21.47 -12.22
N ASN A 325 -22.45 -22.60 -12.92
CA ASN A 325 -21.75 -23.77 -12.42
C ASN A 325 -20.23 -23.54 -12.49
N GLN A 326 -19.55 -23.85 -11.39
CA GLN A 326 -18.11 -23.81 -11.26
C GLN A 326 -17.61 -25.22 -10.89
N THR A 327 -16.59 -25.72 -11.58
CA THR A 327 -15.95 -27.00 -11.30
C THR A 327 -14.43 -26.86 -11.33
N GLU A 328 -13.74 -27.42 -10.34
CA GLU A 328 -12.28 -27.44 -10.31
C GLU A 328 -11.74 -28.43 -11.36
N THR A 329 -10.71 -28.02 -12.11
CA THR A 329 -9.98 -28.86 -13.06
C THR A 329 -8.57 -29.16 -12.53
N ALA A 330 -7.79 -29.96 -13.27
CA ALA A 330 -6.42 -30.30 -12.85
C ALA A 330 -5.48 -29.09 -12.79
N ASP A 331 -5.72 -28.07 -13.62
CA ASP A 331 -4.90 -26.88 -13.81
C ASP A 331 -5.65 -25.57 -13.54
N GLY A 332 -6.91 -25.62 -13.09
CA GLY A 332 -7.68 -24.43 -12.75
C GLY A 332 -9.17 -24.68 -12.57
N TRP A 333 -10.01 -23.99 -13.36
CA TRP A 333 -11.45 -23.93 -13.12
C TRP A 333 -12.26 -23.88 -14.42
N SER A 334 -13.32 -24.68 -14.49
CA SER A 334 -14.34 -24.67 -15.53
C SER A 334 -15.58 -23.93 -15.07
N TRP A 335 -16.10 -23.05 -15.92
CA TRP A 335 -17.27 -22.21 -15.67
C TRP A 335 -18.31 -22.41 -16.77
N HIS A 336 -19.55 -22.68 -16.36
CA HIS A 336 -20.64 -22.95 -17.30
C HIS A 336 -21.93 -22.27 -16.87
N ARG A 337 -22.49 -21.49 -17.78
CA ARG A 337 -23.87 -20.98 -17.71
C ARG A 337 -24.67 -21.63 -18.83
N GLY A 338 -25.66 -22.44 -18.46
CA GLY A 338 -26.61 -23.04 -19.40
C GLY A 338 -27.59 -22.01 -19.98
N ALA A 339 -28.82 -22.45 -20.27
CA ALA A 339 -29.87 -21.52 -20.70
C ALA A 339 -30.05 -20.39 -19.66
N TYR A 340 -29.96 -19.14 -20.12
CA TYR A 340 -29.86 -17.97 -19.25
C TYR A 340 -31.10 -17.07 -19.31
N GLY A 341 -31.31 -16.26 -18.27
CA GLY A 341 -32.40 -15.30 -18.16
C GLY A 341 -32.04 -13.92 -18.71
N VAL A 342 -32.99 -13.01 -18.67
CA VAL A 342 -32.81 -11.62 -19.11
C VAL A 342 -32.33 -10.74 -17.95
N GLY A 343 -31.47 -9.76 -18.24
CA GLY A 343 -30.96 -8.79 -17.26
C GLY A 343 -29.97 -9.37 -16.25
N GLU A 344 -29.32 -10.49 -16.58
CA GLU A 344 -28.33 -11.15 -15.73
C GLU A 344 -27.05 -10.33 -15.60
N LYS A 345 -26.43 -10.37 -14.41
CA LYS A 345 -25.12 -9.78 -14.13
C LYS A 345 -24.34 -10.66 -13.17
N ALA A 346 -23.16 -11.07 -13.61
CA ALA A 346 -22.19 -11.77 -12.77
C ALA A 346 -20.77 -11.37 -13.13
N GLU A 347 -19.87 -11.54 -12.19
CA GLU A 347 -18.47 -11.18 -12.32
C GLU A 347 -17.59 -12.27 -11.71
N ILE A 348 -16.75 -12.89 -12.52
CA ILE A 348 -15.76 -13.87 -12.09
C ILE A 348 -14.40 -13.17 -12.06
N SER A 349 -13.75 -13.15 -10.91
CA SER A 349 -12.49 -12.45 -10.67
C SER A 349 -11.43 -13.41 -10.14
N GLY A 350 -10.16 -13.22 -10.54
CA GLY A 350 -9.05 -14.08 -10.14
C GLY A 350 -7.68 -13.41 -10.33
N HIS A 351 -6.59 -14.14 -10.14
CA HIS A 351 -5.22 -13.64 -10.31
C HIS A 351 -4.45 -14.48 -11.34
N GLY A 352 -3.99 -13.86 -12.42
CA GLY A 352 -3.11 -14.49 -13.40
C GLY A 352 -1.65 -14.52 -12.94
N PRO A 353 -0.73 -15.10 -13.74
CA PRO A 353 -0.94 -15.48 -15.14
C PRO A 353 -1.81 -16.73 -15.30
N ALA A 354 -2.68 -16.70 -16.31
CA ALA A 354 -3.54 -17.82 -16.64
C ALA A 354 -3.94 -17.78 -18.12
N ARG A 355 -4.40 -18.91 -18.65
CA ARG A 355 -4.98 -19.03 -19.99
C ARG A 355 -6.46 -19.34 -19.87
N MET A 356 -7.27 -18.57 -20.57
CA MET A 356 -8.72 -18.76 -20.62
C MET A 356 -9.13 -19.29 -21.99
N THR A 357 -9.89 -20.38 -22.01
CA THR A 357 -10.41 -20.99 -23.24
C THR A 357 -11.93 -20.97 -23.22
N VAL A 358 -12.54 -20.18 -24.10
CA VAL A 358 -14.00 -20.16 -24.30
C VAL A 358 -14.37 -21.27 -25.28
N GLY A 359 -14.83 -22.40 -24.73
CA GLY A 359 -15.19 -23.58 -25.52
C GLY A 359 -16.62 -23.56 -26.07
N LYS A 360 -17.53 -22.80 -25.43
CA LYS A 360 -18.92 -22.67 -25.88
C LYS A 360 -19.37 -21.23 -25.77
N MET A 361 -19.99 -20.73 -26.83
CA MET A 361 -20.79 -19.50 -26.83
C MET A 361 -22.02 -19.72 -27.69
N ASP A 362 -23.20 -19.47 -27.14
CA ASP A 362 -24.46 -19.34 -27.86
C ASP A 362 -25.33 -18.33 -27.10
N THR A 363 -25.18 -17.07 -27.49
CA THR A 363 -25.79 -15.89 -26.85
C THR A 363 -26.37 -14.96 -27.90
N GLU A 364 -27.23 -14.01 -27.51
CA GLU A 364 -27.63 -12.94 -28.41
C GLU A 364 -26.42 -12.08 -28.78
N ALA A 365 -26.04 -12.12 -30.06
CA ALA A 365 -24.84 -11.44 -30.54
C ALA A 365 -24.89 -9.95 -30.19
N THR A 366 -23.79 -9.44 -29.64
CA THR A 366 -23.59 -8.04 -29.20
C THR A 366 -24.24 -7.67 -27.86
N PHE A 367 -25.40 -8.22 -27.53
CA PHE A 367 -26.19 -7.81 -26.38
C PHE A 367 -25.89 -8.63 -25.13
N ASP A 368 -25.84 -9.95 -25.30
CA ASP A 368 -25.54 -10.90 -24.23
C ASP A 368 -24.09 -11.35 -24.36
N LYS A 369 -23.26 -10.96 -23.39
CA LYS A 369 -21.81 -10.98 -23.61
C LYS A 369 -20.99 -11.31 -22.37
N LEU A 370 -19.87 -11.95 -22.64
CA LEU A 370 -18.72 -12.00 -21.76
C LEU A 370 -17.77 -10.84 -22.11
N GLU A 371 -17.24 -10.17 -21.10
CA GLU A 371 -16.21 -9.14 -21.25
C GLU A 371 -14.98 -9.47 -20.42
N VAL A 372 -13.81 -9.57 -21.09
CA VAL A 372 -12.52 -9.92 -20.48
C VAL A 372 -11.43 -9.03 -21.08
N ASN A 373 -10.65 -8.32 -20.26
CA ASN A 373 -9.59 -7.42 -20.74
C ASN A 373 -10.04 -6.45 -21.86
N SER A 374 -11.24 -5.87 -21.73
CA SER A 374 -11.91 -5.01 -22.73
C SER A 374 -12.31 -5.71 -24.04
N ARG A 375 -12.15 -7.04 -24.13
CA ARG A 375 -12.63 -7.84 -25.26
C ARG A 375 -14.03 -8.35 -24.96
N ILE A 376 -14.94 -8.13 -25.91
CA ILE A 376 -16.32 -8.62 -25.87
C ILE A 376 -16.41 -9.93 -26.65
N ILE A 377 -17.06 -10.93 -26.05
CA ILE A 377 -17.33 -12.25 -26.63
C ILE A 377 -18.84 -12.48 -26.54
N SER A 378 -19.50 -12.71 -27.68
CA SER A 378 -20.95 -12.92 -27.78
C SER A 378 -21.29 -13.65 -29.07
N GLY A 379 -22.55 -14.06 -29.24
CA GLY A 379 -23.00 -14.82 -30.40
C GLY A 379 -22.60 -16.29 -30.32
N GLN A 380 -22.24 -16.86 -31.47
CA GLN A 380 -21.71 -18.20 -31.61
C GLN A 380 -20.22 -18.16 -32.00
N LEU A 381 -19.46 -19.13 -31.50
CA LEU A 381 -18.05 -19.31 -31.86
C LEU A 381 -17.91 -20.36 -32.95
N ASP A 382 -17.15 -20.06 -34.00
CA ASP A 382 -16.78 -21.04 -35.03
C ASP A 382 -15.75 -22.06 -34.52
N GLN A 383 -14.92 -21.63 -33.56
CA GLN A 383 -13.88 -22.45 -32.90
C GLN A 383 -13.63 -21.91 -31.48
N PRO A 384 -13.09 -22.74 -30.56
CA PRO A 384 -12.72 -22.29 -29.22
C PRO A 384 -11.82 -21.06 -29.26
N LEU A 385 -12.08 -20.09 -28.38
CA LEU A 385 -11.32 -18.86 -28.29
C LEU A 385 -10.36 -18.90 -27.09
N GLU A 386 -9.06 -18.77 -27.36
CA GLU A 386 -8.03 -18.66 -26.33
C GLU A 386 -7.68 -17.20 -26.02
N LEU A 387 -7.52 -16.90 -24.73
CA LEU A 387 -7.15 -15.59 -24.20
C LEU A 387 -6.08 -15.73 -23.13
N GLU A 388 -5.05 -14.90 -23.22
CA GLU A 388 -4.04 -14.76 -22.16
C GLU A 388 -4.55 -13.80 -21.07
N LEU A 389 -4.48 -14.24 -19.83
CA LEU A 389 -4.72 -13.43 -18.64
C LEU A 389 -3.36 -13.09 -18.03
N PRO A 390 -2.90 -11.83 -18.12
CA PRO A 390 -1.57 -11.46 -17.66
C PRO A 390 -1.43 -11.60 -16.14
N ASN A 391 -0.20 -11.50 -15.65
CA ASN A 391 0.07 -11.42 -14.22
C ASN A 391 -0.71 -10.25 -13.58
N GLY A 392 -1.36 -10.52 -12.45
CA GLY A 392 -2.22 -9.56 -11.78
C GLY A 392 -3.70 -9.97 -11.75
N ALA A 393 -4.52 -9.11 -11.19
CA ALA A 393 -5.96 -9.35 -11.11
C ALA A 393 -6.61 -9.30 -12.49
N PHE A 394 -7.48 -10.27 -12.78
CA PHE A 394 -8.34 -10.28 -13.97
C PHE A 394 -9.82 -10.34 -13.58
N LYS A 395 -10.66 -10.01 -14.55
CA LYS A 395 -12.11 -10.01 -14.43
C LYS A 395 -12.77 -10.51 -15.71
N VAL A 396 -13.74 -11.40 -15.56
CA VAL A 396 -14.66 -11.87 -16.59
C VAL A 396 -16.07 -11.42 -16.20
N SER A 397 -16.66 -10.52 -16.99
CA SER A 397 -18.00 -9.99 -16.71
C SER A 397 -19.02 -10.67 -17.60
N TRP A 398 -20.09 -11.18 -17.02
CA TRP A 398 -21.26 -11.67 -17.73
C TRP A 398 -22.39 -10.65 -17.62
N THR A 399 -22.99 -10.29 -18.75
CA THR A 399 -24.20 -9.47 -18.80
C THR A 399 -25.16 -9.98 -19.87
N SER A 400 -26.44 -10.10 -19.53
CA SER A 400 -27.52 -10.20 -20.52
C SER A 400 -28.40 -8.96 -20.51
N ASP A 401 -28.98 -8.66 -21.67
CA ASP A 401 -29.94 -7.57 -21.81
C ASP A 401 -31.37 -8.04 -21.49
N THR A 402 -32.38 -7.22 -21.74
CA THR A 402 -33.77 -7.54 -21.39
C THR A 402 -34.49 -8.41 -22.43
N SER A 403 -33.77 -9.07 -23.34
CA SER A 403 -34.34 -9.72 -24.53
C SER A 403 -33.93 -11.20 -24.73
N ILE A 404 -33.37 -11.62 -25.87
CA ILE A 404 -33.42 -13.02 -26.31
C ILE A 404 -32.47 -13.92 -25.50
N SER A 405 -33.02 -14.86 -24.73
CA SER A 405 -32.23 -15.92 -24.10
C SER A 405 -31.82 -17.03 -25.08
N ARG A 406 -30.61 -17.58 -24.89
CA ARG A 406 -30.08 -18.73 -25.65
C ARG A 406 -29.49 -19.81 -24.74
N SER A 407 -28.74 -20.77 -25.28
CA SER A 407 -28.22 -21.92 -24.54
C SER A 407 -26.97 -21.65 -23.69
N GLY A 408 -26.42 -20.43 -23.74
CA GLY A 408 -25.43 -19.91 -22.81
C GLY A 408 -23.98 -20.09 -23.24
N TRP A 409 -23.08 -20.22 -22.27
CA TRP A 409 -21.64 -20.16 -22.50
C TRP A 409 -20.87 -21.07 -21.54
N ALA A 410 -19.65 -21.43 -21.95
CA ALA A 410 -18.71 -22.18 -21.13
C ALA A 410 -17.28 -21.73 -21.43
N PHE A 411 -16.47 -21.60 -20.38
CA PHE A 411 -15.04 -21.38 -20.51
C PHE A 411 -14.26 -22.05 -19.39
N ASP A 412 -13.00 -22.34 -19.68
CA ASP A 412 -12.03 -22.87 -18.72
C ASP A 412 -10.95 -21.82 -18.46
N ILE A 413 -10.43 -21.76 -17.24
CA ILE A 413 -9.24 -20.97 -16.86
C ILE A 413 -8.20 -21.95 -16.33
N ALA A 414 -7.06 -22.05 -16.99
CA ALA A 414 -5.89 -22.81 -16.56
C ALA A 414 -4.82 -21.85 -16.04
N PHE A 415 -4.38 -22.01 -14.79
CA PHE A 415 -3.41 -21.11 -14.14
C PHE A 415 -1.98 -21.60 -14.35
N ASP A 416 -1.12 -20.70 -14.81
CA ASP A 416 0.28 -21.02 -14.99
C ASP A 416 0.96 -21.15 -13.62
N GLY A 417 1.68 -22.25 -13.43
CA GLY A 417 2.41 -22.50 -12.19
C GLY A 417 1.54 -22.86 -10.98
N LEU A 418 0.27 -23.25 -11.18
CA LEU A 418 -0.59 -23.79 -10.11
C LEU A 418 0.05 -24.97 -9.38
N VAL A 419 0.81 -25.78 -10.12
CA VAL A 419 1.66 -26.85 -9.59
C VAL A 419 3.12 -26.48 -9.82
N GLN A 420 3.90 -26.41 -8.74
CA GLN A 420 5.34 -26.28 -8.83
C GLN A 420 5.98 -27.66 -8.71
N GLU A 421 6.81 -28.02 -9.69
CA GLU A 421 7.67 -29.20 -9.60
C GLU A 421 9.06 -28.85 -9.06
N LEU A 422 9.54 -29.67 -8.13
CA LEU A 422 10.90 -29.67 -7.64
C LEU A 422 11.56 -30.98 -8.04
N GLN A 423 12.49 -30.90 -8.98
CA GLN A 423 13.32 -32.03 -9.40
C GLN A 423 14.45 -32.26 -8.39
N LEU A 424 14.60 -33.50 -7.95
CA LEU A 424 15.71 -33.99 -7.14
C LEU A 424 16.48 -35.02 -7.96
N THR A 425 17.79 -34.82 -8.08
CA THR A 425 18.70 -35.71 -8.79
C THR A 425 19.73 -36.23 -7.83
N ASP A 426 19.73 -37.54 -7.61
CA ASP A 426 20.66 -38.29 -6.79
C ASP A 426 20.83 -37.70 -5.37
N ALA A 427 19.73 -37.25 -4.78
CA ALA A 427 19.73 -36.67 -3.45
C ALA A 427 19.85 -37.76 -2.37
N ALA A 428 20.73 -37.58 -1.40
CA ALA A 428 20.83 -38.49 -0.27
C ALA A 428 19.50 -38.54 0.50
N LYS A 429 18.97 -39.74 0.75
CA LYS A 429 17.76 -39.96 1.54
C LYS A 429 18.02 -39.55 2.98
N GLN A 430 17.30 -38.54 3.47
CA GLN A 430 17.42 -38.04 4.86
C GLN A 430 16.12 -38.21 5.66
N GLY A 431 15.14 -38.92 5.10
CA GLY A 431 13.84 -39.09 5.71
C GLY A 431 12.95 -40.09 4.99
N THR A 432 11.74 -40.28 5.51
CA THR A 432 10.69 -41.13 4.92
C THR A 432 9.92 -40.41 3.81
N GLY A 433 10.04 -39.08 3.74
CA GLY A 433 9.44 -38.28 2.69
C GLY A 433 9.64 -36.79 2.90
N PHE A 434 8.74 -35.98 2.33
CA PHE A 434 8.81 -34.53 2.37
C PHE A 434 7.64 -33.92 3.13
N GLU A 435 7.94 -32.93 3.97
CA GLU A 435 6.98 -32.06 4.64
C GLU A 435 7.01 -30.69 3.96
N VAL A 436 5.85 -30.20 3.52
CA VAL A 436 5.68 -28.88 2.91
C VAL A 436 4.85 -28.00 3.83
N VAL A 437 5.38 -26.81 4.10
CA VAL A 437 4.85 -25.88 5.10
C VAL A 437 4.65 -24.53 4.45
N SER A 438 3.45 -23.96 4.57
CA SER A 438 3.19 -22.60 4.11
C SER A 438 3.79 -21.58 5.09
N CYS A 439 4.36 -20.50 4.57
CA CYS A 439 5.04 -19.48 5.37
C CYS A 439 4.64 -18.06 4.95
N TYR A 440 4.69 -17.13 5.90
CA TYR A 440 4.58 -15.69 5.70
C TYR A 440 5.82 -15.01 6.28
N GLY A 441 6.66 -14.45 5.42
CA GLY A 441 8.00 -14.01 5.82
C GLY A 441 8.79 -15.17 6.42
N ASP A 442 9.19 -15.03 7.68
CA ASP A 442 9.94 -16.06 8.41
C ASP A 442 9.05 -16.96 9.28
N THR A 443 7.74 -16.68 9.34
CA THR A 443 6.79 -17.45 10.14
C THR A 443 6.24 -18.61 9.34
N GLU A 444 6.21 -19.78 9.95
CA GLU A 444 5.65 -20.99 9.36
C GLU A 444 4.31 -21.36 9.99
N ARG A 445 3.40 -21.89 9.19
CA ARG A 445 2.16 -22.47 9.70
C ARG A 445 2.46 -23.69 10.58
N ASN A 446 1.66 -23.87 11.63
CA ASN A 446 1.81 -24.99 12.58
C ASN A 446 1.37 -26.35 12.00
N THR A 447 0.58 -26.34 10.92
CA THR A 447 0.20 -27.52 10.15
C THR A 447 1.01 -27.58 8.86
N SER A 448 1.13 -28.77 8.29
CA SER A 448 1.86 -29.03 7.05
C SER A 448 1.23 -30.16 6.25
N ILE A 449 1.66 -30.33 4.99
CA ILE A 449 1.32 -31.50 4.19
C ILE A 449 2.54 -32.39 4.08
N PHE A 450 2.36 -33.68 4.33
CA PHE A 450 3.40 -34.68 4.20
C PHE A 450 3.11 -35.60 3.00
N VAL A 451 4.15 -35.87 2.22
CA VAL A 451 4.15 -36.93 1.21
C VAL A 451 5.25 -37.93 1.52
N GLU A 452 4.90 -39.21 1.54
CA GLU A 452 5.84 -40.30 1.73
C GLU A 452 6.54 -40.65 0.40
N ILE A 453 7.82 -41.01 0.48
CA ILE A 453 8.56 -41.58 -0.66
C ILE A 453 8.45 -43.10 -0.54
N PRO A 454 7.73 -43.76 -1.45
CA PRO A 454 7.60 -45.21 -1.40
C PRO A 454 8.96 -45.86 -1.65
N GLU A 455 9.30 -46.89 -0.86
CA GLU A 455 10.48 -47.70 -1.12
C GLU A 455 10.23 -48.62 -2.31
N THR A 456 10.85 -48.30 -3.44
CA THR A 456 10.94 -49.24 -4.56
C THR A 456 11.96 -50.33 -4.23
N LYS A 457 11.51 -51.50 -3.78
CA LYS A 457 12.35 -52.70 -3.79
C LYS A 457 12.76 -53.00 -5.23
N MET A 458 14.03 -52.76 -5.58
CA MET A 458 14.62 -53.36 -6.77
C MET A 458 14.47 -54.89 -6.65
N ILE A 459 13.69 -55.50 -7.53
CA ILE A 459 13.70 -56.97 -7.68
C ILE A 459 15.05 -57.30 -8.34
N PRO A 460 15.99 -57.99 -7.67
CA PRO A 460 17.24 -58.35 -8.30
C PRO A 460 16.98 -59.52 -9.25
N GLY A 461 17.24 -59.32 -10.55
CA GLY A 461 17.43 -60.41 -11.49
C GLY A 461 16.32 -60.60 -12.53
N VAL A 462 16.42 -59.87 -13.63
CA VAL A 462 16.30 -60.50 -14.96
C VAL A 462 17.52 -60.05 -15.76
N VAL A 463 18.62 -60.79 -15.60
CA VAL A 463 19.69 -60.80 -16.59
C VAL A 463 19.07 -61.44 -17.83
N ALA A 464 18.87 -60.65 -18.88
CA ALA A 464 18.58 -61.19 -20.20
C ALA A 464 19.76 -62.07 -20.62
N ALA A 465 19.54 -63.37 -20.64
CA ALA A 465 20.44 -64.32 -21.27
C ALA A 465 19.97 -64.56 -22.71
N MET A 466 20.91 -64.33 -23.64
CA MET A 466 20.91 -64.54 -25.10
C MET A 466 20.14 -63.54 -25.96
#